data_AF-A0A7S0QW76-F1
#
_entry.id   AF-A0A7S0QW76-F1
#
_cell.length_a   1.000
_cell.length_b   1.000
_cell.length_c   1.000
_cell.angle_alpha   90.00
_cell.angle_beta   90.00
_cell.angle_gamma   90.00
#
_symmetry.space_group_name_H-M   'P 1'
#
loop_
_entity.id
_entity.type
_entity.pdbx_description
1 polymer ?
#
loop_
_entity_poly.entity_id
_entity_poly.type
_entity_poly.pdbx_seq_one_letter_code
_entity_poly.pdbx_strand_id
1 'polypeptide(L)'
;EHKWLLQAALAAKVMAHVTSPTQKKLLNLSYDWLRTFLPHVLAKVNRVSYGLLSSADCAAAIETTPNVPRSRLKLCVPFVGKDVASKSSEFAHPDVIIGLTILAYRYSGMRPEDFVDLVDSLTSEFVQEIGPARDRPASRRHEAWVLAAGGKIR
;
A
#
# COMPACT_ATOMS: atom_id res chain seq x y z
N GLU A 1 -27.14 17.60 -19.21
CA GLU A 1 -27.53 17.82 -17.80
C GLU A 1 -28.26 16.64 -17.14
N HIS A 2 -29.11 15.88 -17.83
CA HIS A 2 -29.85 14.75 -17.21
C HIS A 2 -29.02 13.61 -16.58
N LYS A 3 -27.82 13.31 -17.10
CA LYS A 3 -27.05 12.12 -16.68
C LYS A 3 -26.49 12.22 -15.25
N TRP A 4 -26.05 13.40 -14.83
CA TRP A 4 -25.50 13.59 -13.49
C TRP A 4 -26.59 13.48 -12.42
N LEU A 5 -27.79 14.02 -12.70
CA LEU A 5 -28.96 13.91 -11.82
C LEU A 5 -29.37 12.45 -11.61
N LEU A 6 -29.41 11.66 -12.69
CA LEU A 6 -29.72 10.23 -12.62
C LEU A 6 -28.68 9.46 -11.79
N GLN A 7 -27.39 9.79 -11.93
CA GLN A 7 -26.33 9.17 -11.14
C GLN A 7 -26.42 9.56 -9.67
N ALA A 8 -26.68 10.83 -9.36
CA ALA A 8 -26.86 11.30 -7.98
C ALA A 8 -28.08 10.64 -7.32
N ALA A 9 -29.20 10.52 -8.04
CA ALA A 9 -30.40 9.86 -7.54
C ALA A 9 -30.17 8.36 -7.28
N LEU A 10 -29.46 7.67 -8.18
CA LEU A 10 -29.09 6.27 -8.00
C LEU A 10 -28.16 6.10 -6.78
N ALA A 11 -27.13 6.95 -6.66
CA ALA A 11 -26.21 6.90 -5.53
C ALA A 11 -26.95 7.11 -4.20
N ALA A 12 -27.85 8.09 -4.13
CA ALA A 12 -28.68 8.31 -2.94
C ALA A 12 -29.54 7.08 -2.59
N LYS A 13 -30.16 6.44 -3.59
CA LYS A 13 -30.96 5.22 -3.41
C LYS A 13 -30.12 4.06 -2.87
N VAL A 14 -28.94 3.82 -3.45
CA VAL A 14 -28.01 2.77 -2.98
C VAL A 14 -27.55 3.06 -1.55
N MET A 15 -27.19 4.30 -1.25
CA MET A 15 -26.72 4.72 0.07
C MET A 15 -27.80 4.63 1.15
N ALA A 16 -29.08 4.69 0.79
CA ALA A 16 -30.20 4.47 1.72
C ALA A 16 -30.30 3.01 2.19
N HIS A 17 -29.87 2.05 1.36
CA HIS A 17 -29.85 0.62 1.73
C HIS A 17 -28.65 0.23 2.59
N VAL A 18 -27.59 1.05 2.62
CA VAL A 18 -26.42 0.83 3.47
C VAL A 18 -26.65 1.57 4.79
N THR A 19 -26.86 0.86 5.89
CA THR A 19 -27.20 1.50 7.18
C THR A 19 -25.95 1.97 7.94
N SER A 20 -24.84 1.23 7.85
CA SER A 20 -23.62 1.56 8.58
C SER A 20 -22.85 2.74 7.94
N PRO A 21 -22.50 3.78 8.71
CA PRO A 21 -21.66 4.88 8.22
C PRO A 21 -20.30 4.41 7.70
N THR A 22 -19.70 3.38 8.31
CA THR A 22 -18.42 2.81 7.86
C THR A 22 -18.57 2.13 6.51
N GLN A 23 -19.63 1.35 6.31
CA GLN A 23 -19.89 0.70 5.03
C GLN A 23 -20.14 1.73 3.91
N LYS A 24 -20.82 2.84 4.21
CA LYS A 24 -20.98 3.97 3.28
C LYS A 24 -19.65 4.55 2.84
N LYS A 25 -18.73 4.79 3.78
CA LYS A 25 -17.37 5.28 3.48
C LYS A 25 -16.59 4.29 2.61
N LEU A 26 -16.65 3.00 2.93
CA LEU A 26 -15.99 1.95 2.15
C LEU A 26 -16.56 1.83 0.74
N LEU A 27 -17.88 2.00 0.57
CA LEU A 27 -18.52 1.97 -0.74
C LEU A 27 -18.07 3.14 -1.63
N ASN A 28 -18.05 4.35 -1.07
CA ASN A 28 -17.54 5.53 -1.78
C ASN A 28 -16.07 5.37 -2.14
N LEU A 29 -15.24 4.92 -1.18
CA LEU A 29 -13.83 4.65 -1.44
C LEU A 29 -13.65 3.62 -2.56
N SER A 30 -14.43 2.53 -2.55
CA SER A 30 -14.38 1.50 -3.60
C SER A 30 -14.78 2.07 -4.96
N TYR A 31 -15.80 2.93 -5.00
CA TYR A 31 -16.23 3.62 -6.21
C TYR A 31 -15.11 4.52 -6.78
N ASP A 32 -14.46 5.32 -5.93
CA ASP A 32 -13.37 6.22 -6.32
C ASP A 32 -12.14 5.44 -6.79
N TRP A 33 -11.82 4.32 -6.13
CA TRP A 33 -10.78 3.41 -6.58
C TRP A 33 -11.07 2.84 -7.96
N LEU A 34 -12.26 2.30 -8.19
CA LEU A 34 -12.59 1.67 -9.47
C LEU A 34 -12.65 2.68 -10.64
N ARG A 35 -13.08 3.92 -10.38
CA ARG A 35 -13.26 4.92 -11.45
C ARG A 35 -12.09 5.87 -11.66
N THR A 36 -11.36 6.18 -10.60
CA THR A 36 -10.39 7.28 -10.62
C THR A 36 -9.00 6.76 -10.28
N PHE A 37 -8.81 6.20 -9.09
CA PHE A 37 -7.47 5.91 -8.59
C PHE A 37 -6.84 4.71 -9.28
N LEU A 38 -7.56 3.59 -9.43
CA LEU A 38 -7.02 2.37 -10.05
C LEU A 38 -6.60 2.60 -11.51
N PRO A 39 -7.43 3.21 -12.39
CA PRO A 39 -7.00 3.54 -13.75
C PRO A 39 -5.80 4.50 -13.77
N HIS A 40 -5.77 5.47 -12.85
CA HIS A 40 -4.66 6.42 -12.75
C HIS A 40 -3.34 5.72 -12.41
N VAL A 41 -3.32 4.85 -11.40
CA VAL A 41 -2.09 4.15 -10.97
C VAL A 41 -1.63 3.12 -11.99
N LEU A 42 -2.56 2.39 -12.63
CA LEU A 42 -2.23 1.40 -13.66
C LEU A 42 -1.67 2.03 -14.94
N ALA A 43 -2.00 3.29 -15.22
CA ALA A 43 -1.44 4.02 -16.36
C ALA A 43 0.02 4.46 -16.15
N LYS A 44 0.60 4.29 -14.95
CA LYS A 44 1.98 4.69 -14.64
C LYS A 44 2.94 3.54 -14.87
N VAL A 45 4.17 3.87 -15.30
CA VAL A 45 5.21 2.87 -15.56
C VAL A 45 6.16 2.78 -14.36
N ASN A 46 6.27 1.59 -13.78
CA ASN A 46 7.22 1.32 -12.69
C ASN A 46 8.67 1.56 -13.16
N ARG A 47 9.50 2.13 -12.28
CA ARG A 47 10.89 2.57 -12.52
C ARG A 47 11.06 3.70 -13.54
N VAL A 48 9.99 4.30 -14.03
CA VAL A 48 10.04 5.49 -14.91
C VAL A 48 9.21 6.63 -14.35
N SER A 49 7.97 6.37 -13.94
CA SER A 49 7.11 7.36 -13.30
C SER A 49 7.15 7.27 -11.78
N TYR A 50 7.35 6.07 -11.24
CA TYR A 50 7.35 5.78 -9.81
C TYR A 50 8.17 4.54 -9.50
N GLY A 51 8.52 4.32 -8.24
CA GLY A 51 9.14 3.07 -7.80
C GLY A 51 9.60 3.12 -6.35
N LEU A 52 10.11 2.00 -5.85
CA LEU A 52 10.79 1.94 -4.55
C LEU A 52 12.25 2.41 -4.70
N LEU A 53 12.76 3.04 -3.64
CA LEU A 53 14.19 3.32 -3.50
C LEU A 53 14.97 2.02 -3.32
N SER A 54 16.12 1.90 -3.98
CA SER A 54 17.07 0.83 -3.66
C SER A 54 17.70 1.06 -2.28
N SER A 55 18.33 0.04 -1.70
CA SER A 55 19.04 0.17 -0.43
C SER A 55 20.16 1.22 -0.50
N ALA A 56 20.81 1.35 -1.67
CA ALA A 56 21.79 2.40 -1.93
C ALA A 56 21.15 3.80 -1.96
N ASP A 57 20.00 3.95 -2.59
CA ASP A 57 19.25 5.22 -2.62
C ASP A 57 18.78 5.62 -1.21
N CYS A 58 18.35 4.65 -0.41
CA CYS A 58 17.97 4.86 1.00
C CYS A 58 19.16 5.37 1.81
N ALA A 59 20.32 4.72 1.70
CA ALA A 59 21.55 5.14 2.39
C ALA A 59 21.97 6.56 1.99
N ALA A 60 21.99 6.85 0.68
CA ALA A 60 22.30 8.17 0.16
C ALA A 60 21.30 9.24 0.64
N ALA A 61 20.01 8.91 0.73
CA ALA A 61 18.98 9.82 1.22
C ALA A 61 19.16 10.15 2.71
N ILE A 62 19.54 9.15 3.53
CA ILE A 62 19.83 9.33 4.97
C ILE A 62 21.09 10.18 5.16
N GLU A 63 22.13 9.93 4.37
CA GLU A 63 23.39 10.69 4.42
C GLU A 63 23.18 12.17 4.02
N THR A 64 22.44 12.40 2.95
CA THR A 64 22.17 13.76 2.44
C THR A 64 21.21 14.51 3.35
N THR A 65 20.27 13.82 4.01
CA THR A 65 19.23 14.44 4.83
C THR A 65 19.02 13.62 6.11
N PRO A 66 19.61 14.06 7.24
CA PRO A 66 19.55 13.33 8.51
C PRO A 66 18.14 13.00 9.00
N ASN A 67 17.13 13.79 8.60
CA ASN A 67 15.73 13.62 8.99
C ASN A 67 14.82 13.20 7.83
N VAL A 68 15.30 12.31 6.96
CA VAL A 68 14.49 11.80 5.84
C VAL A 68 13.21 11.11 6.38
N PRO A 69 12.02 11.45 5.86
CA PRO A 69 10.78 10.83 6.31
C PRO A 69 10.75 9.32 6.08
N ARG A 70 10.27 8.54 7.06
CA ARG A 70 10.12 7.07 6.93
C ARG A 70 9.20 6.69 5.77
N SER A 71 8.18 7.50 5.49
CA SER A 71 7.28 7.32 4.34
C SER A 71 8.06 7.32 3.03
N ARG A 72 9.04 8.22 2.85
CA ARG A 72 9.88 8.27 1.66
C ARG A 72 10.78 7.04 1.51
N LEU A 73 11.25 6.48 2.63
CA LEU A 73 12.07 5.28 2.61
C LEU A 73 11.25 4.02 2.33
N LYS A 74 10.00 3.93 2.79
CA LYS A 74 9.17 2.71 2.74
C LYS A 74 8.12 2.70 1.63
N LEU A 75 7.59 3.83 1.23
CA LEU A 75 6.58 3.95 0.17
C LEU A 75 7.23 4.22 -1.18
N CYS A 76 6.47 4.05 -2.26
CA CYS A 76 6.96 4.44 -3.58
C CYS A 76 7.19 5.95 -3.65
N VAL A 77 8.22 6.33 -4.42
CA VAL A 77 8.53 7.72 -4.75
C VAL A 77 8.36 7.95 -6.25
N PRO A 78 8.13 9.20 -6.70
CA PRO A 78 8.12 9.53 -8.11
C PRO A 78 9.53 9.47 -8.70
N PHE A 79 9.60 9.14 -9.99
CA PHE A 79 10.85 9.05 -10.75
C PHE A 79 10.87 10.18 -11.79
N VAL A 80 12.03 10.83 -11.95
CA VAL A 80 12.22 11.90 -12.96
C VAL A 80 12.65 11.34 -14.31
N GLY A 81 13.12 10.11 -14.32
CA GLY A 81 13.53 9.37 -15.50
C GLY A 81 13.67 7.89 -15.18
N LYS A 82 14.10 7.11 -16.17
CA LYS A 82 14.32 5.68 -15.99
C LYS A 82 15.35 5.45 -14.87
N ASP A 83 14.94 4.73 -13.84
CA ASP A 83 15.75 4.34 -12.69
C ASP A 83 16.30 5.51 -11.86
N VAL A 84 15.80 6.74 -12.06
CA VAL A 84 16.22 7.93 -11.32
C VAL A 84 15.07 8.44 -10.44
N ALA A 85 15.17 8.16 -9.14
CA ALA A 85 14.22 8.65 -8.16
C ALA A 85 14.29 10.19 -8.03
N SER A 86 13.12 10.82 -7.92
CA SER A 86 13.04 12.25 -7.62
C SER A 86 13.60 12.53 -6.24
N LYS A 87 14.36 13.62 -6.09
CA LYS A 87 14.86 14.08 -4.78
C LYS A 87 13.75 14.69 -3.94
N SER A 88 12.87 15.46 -4.59
CA SER A 88 11.85 16.31 -3.97
C SER A 88 10.50 16.03 -4.59
N SER A 89 9.78 15.01 -4.11
CA SER A 89 8.32 14.92 -4.24
C SER A 89 7.86 13.61 -3.61
N GLU A 90 6.88 13.72 -2.71
CA GLU A 90 5.94 12.66 -2.39
C GLU A 90 4.68 12.88 -3.23
N PHE A 91 3.93 11.84 -3.57
CA PHE A 91 2.66 12.05 -4.26
C PHE A 91 1.67 12.74 -3.31
N ALA A 92 0.92 13.72 -3.80
CA ALA A 92 0.04 14.50 -2.94
C ALA A 92 -1.16 13.70 -2.39
N HIS A 93 -1.57 12.63 -3.07
CA HIS A 93 -2.77 11.88 -2.72
C HIS A 93 -2.44 10.54 -2.07
N PRO A 94 -2.89 10.27 -0.82
CA PRO A 94 -2.53 9.07 -0.08
C PRO A 94 -2.97 7.78 -0.79
N ASP A 95 -4.18 7.73 -1.36
CA ASP A 95 -4.64 6.55 -2.12
C ASP A 95 -3.77 6.24 -3.33
N VAL A 96 -3.29 7.28 -4.05
CA VAL A 96 -2.39 7.10 -5.19
C VAL A 96 -1.05 6.54 -4.73
N ILE A 97 -0.49 7.05 -3.62
CA ILE A 97 0.74 6.50 -3.04
C ILE A 97 0.57 5.03 -2.68
N ILE A 98 -0.53 4.67 -2.00
CA ILE A 98 -0.79 3.29 -1.59
C ILE A 98 -0.88 2.38 -2.80
N GLY A 99 -1.63 2.78 -3.83
CA GLY A 99 -1.78 2.00 -5.06
C GLY A 99 -0.46 1.80 -5.80
N LEU A 100 0.30 2.88 -5.99
CA LEU A 100 1.61 2.82 -6.63
C LEU A 100 2.60 2.02 -5.77
N THR A 101 2.54 2.08 -4.44
CA THR A 101 3.39 1.29 -3.54
C THR A 101 3.09 -0.20 -3.68
N ILE A 102 1.82 -0.60 -3.69
CA ILE A 102 1.39 -1.98 -3.92
C ILE A 102 1.92 -2.48 -5.28
N LEU A 103 1.74 -1.69 -6.35
CA LEU A 103 2.25 -2.05 -7.66
C LEU A 103 3.78 -2.11 -7.71
N ALA A 104 4.47 -1.20 -7.03
CA ALA A 104 5.93 -1.20 -6.98
C ALA A 104 6.46 -2.48 -6.30
N TYR A 105 5.88 -2.88 -5.16
CA TYR A 105 6.20 -4.16 -4.53
C TYR A 105 5.86 -5.35 -5.42
N ARG A 106 4.75 -5.28 -6.18
CA ARG A 106 4.35 -6.37 -7.09
C ARG A 106 5.32 -6.58 -8.24
N TYR A 107 5.94 -5.52 -8.75
CA TYR A 107 6.85 -5.56 -9.89
C TYR A 107 8.32 -5.68 -9.50
N SER A 108 8.75 -5.00 -8.45
CA SER A 108 10.15 -4.94 -8.01
C SER A 108 10.47 -5.88 -6.85
N GLY A 109 9.45 -6.48 -6.24
CA GLY A 109 9.60 -7.28 -5.03
C GLY A 109 9.73 -6.43 -3.76
N MET A 110 9.64 -7.09 -2.62
CA MET A 110 9.92 -6.50 -1.31
C MET A 110 11.42 -6.45 -1.07
N ARG A 111 11.90 -5.33 -0.53
CA ARG A 111 13.31 -5.19 -0.18
C ARG A 111 13.65 -6.04 1.05
N PRO A 112 14.84 -6.63 1.13
CA PRO A 112 15.25 -7.43 2.29
C PRO A 112 15.07 -6.70 3.63
N GLU A 113 15.41 -5.41 3.68
CA GLU A 113 15.25 -4.58 4.87
C GLU A 113 13.77 -4.38 5.27
N ASP A 114 12.87 -4.24 4.30
CA ASP A 114 11.43 -4.12 4.58
C ASP A 114 10.86 -5.44 5.08
N PHE A 115 11.36 -6.56 4.55
CA PHE A 115 10.97 -7.89 4.97
C PHE A 115 11.40 -8.17 6.42
N VAL A 116 12.64 -7.81 6.78
CA VAL A 116 13.14 -7.95 8.16
C VAL A 116 12.28 -7.13 9.13
N ASP A 117 12.04 -5.86 8.84
CA ASP A 117 11.17 -5.00 9.68
C ASP A 117 9.77 -5.61 9.87
N LEU A 118 9.22 -6.22 8.82
CA LEU A 118 7.91 -6.87 8.85
C LEU A 118 7.92 -8.15 9.71
N VAL A 119 8.96 -8.96 9.64
CA VAL A 119 9.11 -10.17 10.47
C VAL A 119 9.35 -9.81 11.93
N ASP A 120 10.13 -8.75 12.20
CA ASP A 120 10.36 -8.23 13.55
C ASP A 120 9.06 -7.71 14.18
N SER A 121 8.26 -6.96 13.41
CA SER A 121 6.92 -6.52 13.85
C SER A 121 6.02 -7.71 14.16
N LEU A 122 5.99 -8.73 13.28
CA LEU A 122 5.18 -9.93 13.49
C LEU A 122 5.60 -10.72 14.73
N THR A 123 6.91 -10.80 15.00
CA THR A 123 7.45 -11.47 16.17
C THR A 123 7.10 -10.72 17.45
N SER A 124 7.19 -9.39 17.44
CA SER A 124 6.77 -8.53 18.55
C SER A 124 5.28 -8.70 18.87
N GLU A 125 4.43 -8.69 17.85
CA GLU A 125 2.99 -8.96 17.99
C GLU A 125 2.73 -10.35 18.59
N PHE A 126 3.42 -11.38 18.08
CA PHE A 126 3.29 -12.75 18.58
C PHE A 126 3.63 -12.88 20.06
N VAL A 127 4.65 -12.16 20.56
CA VAL A 127 5.05 -12.16 21.98
C VAL A 127 3.99 -11.50 22.85
N GLN A 128 3.35 -10.44 22.36
CA GLN A 128 2.31 -9.70 23.09
C GLN A 128 0.95 -10.43 23.10
N GLU A 129 0.67 -11.24 22.09
CA GLU A 129 -0.58 -12.00 21.96
C GLU A 129 -0.71 -13.11 23.02
N ILE A 130 -1.88 -13.16 23.66
CA ILE A 130 -2.19 -14.12 24.71
C ILE A 130 -2.86 -15.36 24.09
N GLY A 131 -2.54 -16.53 24.63
CA GLY A 131 -3.16 -17.81 24.27
C GLY A 131 -2.18 -18.82 23.68
N PRO A 132 -2.70 -19.99 23.24
CA PRO A 132 -1.90 -21.03 22.61
C PRO A 132 -1.16 -20.50 21.38
N ALA A 133 0.13 -20.81 21.27
CA ALA A 133 1.01 -20.24 20.23
C ALA A 133 0.44 -20.38 18.80
N ARG A 134 -0.20 -21.51 18.48
CA ARG A 134 -0.77 -21.78 17.15
C ARG A 134 -2.00 -20.92 16.83
N ASP A 135 -2.80 -20.59 17.85
CA ASP A 135 -4.07 -19.88 17.67
C ASP A 135 -3.88 -18.35 17.68
N ARG A 136 -2.68 -17.89 18.05
CA ARG A 136 -2.29 -16.48 18.04
C ARG A 136 -2.44 -15.87 16.64
N PRO A 137 -3.12 -14.72 16.49
CA PRO A 137 -3.31 -14.07 15.19
C PRO A 137 -2.01 -13.88 14.38
N ALA A 138 -0.90 -13.51 15.02
CA ALA A 138 0.40 -13.36 14.35
C ALA A 138 0.92 -14.71 13.80
N SER A 139 0.73 -15.81 14.54
CA SER A 139 1.10 -17.16 14.08
C SER A 139 0.28 -17.57 12.85
N ARG A 140 -1.04 -17.35 12.89
CA ARG A 140 -1.93 -17.64 11.76
C ARG A 140 -1.64 -16.77 10.55
N ARG A 141 -1.22 -15.52 10.77
CA ARG A 141 -0.80 -14.60 9.69
C ARG A 141 0.49 -15.08 9.03
N HIS A 142 1.48 -15.48 9.81
CA HIS A 142 2.70 -16.11 9.31
C HIS A 142 2.37 -17.36 8.47
N GLU A 143 1.50 -18.24 8.99
CA GLU A 143 1.04 -19.42 8.26
C GLU A 143 0.38 -19.10 6.93
N ALA A 144 -0.52 -18.11 6.91
CA ALA A 144 -1.14 -17.66 5.67
C ALA A 144 -0.11 -17.15 4.65
N TRP A 145 0.92 -16.42 5.09
CA TRP A 145 1.98 -15.93 4.21
C TRP A 145 2.85 -17.05 3.65
N VAL A 146 3.27 -18.01 4.50
CA VAL A 146 4.06 -19.17 4.05
C VAL A 146 3.30 -19.99 3.03
N LEU A 147 2.01 -20.26 3.28
CA LEU A 147 1.15 -21.00 2.35
C LEU A 147 0.94 -20.23 1.04
N ALA A 148 0.70 -18.92 1.10
CA ALA A 148 0.54 -18.07 -0.08
C ALA A 148 1.82 -18.01 -0.94
N ALA A 149 3.00 -18.15 -0.31
CA ALA A 149 4.28 -18.28 -0.99
C ALA A 149 4.57 -19.69 -1.52
N GLY A 150 3.66 -20.66 -1.34
CA GLY A 150 3.84 -22.06 -1.75
C GLY A 150 4.70 -22.90 -0.79
N GLY A 151 5.02 -22.36 0.39
CA GLY A 151 5.74 -23.07 1.45
C GLY A 151 4.85 -23.97 2.31
N LYS A 152 5.47 -24.66 3.28
CA LYS A 152 4.78 -25.49 4.27
C LYS A 152 5.36 -25.26 5.66
N ILE A 153 4.50 -25.17 6.67
CA ILE A 153 4.89 -25.17 8.08
C ILE A 153 4.86 -26.61 8.59
N ARG A 154 5.88 -26.99 9.35
CA ARG A 154 6.00 -28.31 9.98
C ARG A 154 5.56 -28.26 11.42
#